data_AF-A0A6A9QKG7-F1
#
_entry.id   AF-A0A6A9QKG7-F1
#
_cell.length_a   1.000
_cell.length_b   1.000
_cell.length_c   1.000
_cell.angle_alpha   90.00
_cell.angle_beta   90.00
_cell.angle_gamma   90.00
#
_symmetry.space_group_name_H-M   'P 1'
#
loop_
_entity.id
_entity.type
_entity.pdbx_description
1 polymer ?
#
loop_
_entity_poly.entity_id
_entity_poly.type
_entity_poly.pdbx_seq_one_letter_code
_entity_poly.pdbx_strand_id
1 'polypeptide(L)'
;MSQSTSSLYDIVAKAVSQAKREGLNPTQINNMLEFSQSTDNVNDLLIFIMRQASRNHFTETAKILVKYLKDKDIMKAREFLGLFKWSFEALSNVQSSFDNFGSMVSSFISSTNANYTGSSGSGRVSYEHHGGPNQGRGSRP
;
A
#
# COMPACT_ATOMS: atom_id res chain seq x y z
N MET A 1 -11.34 -31.54 11.81
CA MET A 1 -10.58 -30.50 11.06
C MET A 1 -10.68 -29.21 11.85
N SER A 2 -9.59 -28.77 12.48
CA SER A 2 -9.54 -27.48 13.18
C SER A 2 -9.55 -26.37 12.12
N GLN A 3 -10.67 -25.67 11.95
CA GLN A 3 -10.64 -24.41 11.23
C GLN A 3 -9.84 -23.43 12.10
N SER A 4 -8.62 -23.14 11.69
CA SER A 4 -7.89 -21.99 12.23
C SER A 4 -8.75 -20.76 11.96
N THR A 5 -9.42 -20.26 12.99
CA THR A 5 -10.17 -19.01 12.94
C THR A 5 -9.15 -17.90 12.68
N SER A 6 -9.01 -17.51 11.41
CA SER A 6 -8.11 -16.43 11.01
C SER A 6 -8.47 -15.20 11.84
N SER A 7 -7.51 -14.66 12.58
CA SER A 7 -7.77 -13.52 13.45
C SER A 7 -8.17 -12.29 12.64
N LEU A 8 -8.83 -11.31 13.27
CA LEU A 8 -9.13 -10.00 12.64
C LEU A 8 -7.88 -9.44 11.92
N TYR A 9 -6.73 -9.46 12.60
CA TYR A 9 -5.49 -8.93 12.07
C TYR A 9 -4.95 -9.71 10.87
N ASP A 10 -5.13 -11.04 10.83
CA ASP A 10 -4.75 -11.84 9.66
C ASP A 10 -5.62 -11.52 8.46
N ILE A 11 -6.91 -11.23 8.68
CA ILE A 11 -7.83 -10.83 7.63
C ILE A 11 -7.47 -9.43 7.11
N VAL A 12 -7.11 -8.50 8.00
CA VAL A 12 -6.58 -7.19 7.61
C VAL A 12 -5.30 -7.36 6.79
N ALA A 13 -4.35 -8.19 7.23
CA ALA A 13 -3.12 -8.46 6.49
C ALA A 13 -3.41 -9.01 5.08
N LYS A 14 -4.31 -9.98 4.96
CA LYS A 14 -4.74 -10.50 3.65
C LYS A 14 -5.38 -9.43 2.76
N ALA A 15 -6.25 -8.59 3.33
CA ALA A 15 -6.89 -7.50 2.60
C ALA A 15 -5.86 -6.48 2.09
N VAL A 16 -4.89 -6.08 2.91
CA VAL A 16 -3.83 -5.15 2.49
C VAL A 16 -2.94 -5.77 1.42
N SER A 17 -2.49 -7.01 1.62
CA SER A 17 -1.69 -7.78 0.65
C SER A 17 -2.38 -7.80 -0.73
N GLN A 18 -3.68 -8.11 -0.75
CA GLN A 18 -4.47 -8.10 -1.98
C GLN A 18 -4.67 -6.68 -2.55
N ALA A 19 -4.97 -5.70 -1.70
CA ALA A 19 -5.16 -4.32 -2.12
C ALA A 19 -3.91 -3.74 -2.80
N LYS A 20 -2.72 -4.08 -2.29
CA LYS A 20 -1.47 -3.68 -2.92
C LYS A 20 -1.25 -4.37 -4.27
N ARG A 21 -1.61 -5.66 -4.39
CA ARG A 21 -1.55 -6.39 -5.68
C ARG A 21 -2.49 -5.81 -6.72
N GLU A 22 -3.67 -5.38 -6.32
CA GLU A 22 -4.67 -4.77 -7.19
C GLU A 22 -4.44 -3.27 -7.43
N GLY A 23 -3.42 -2.67 -6.80
CA GLY A 23 -3.05 -1.27 -6.99
C GLY A 23 -4.09 -0.29 -6.44
N LEU A 24 -4.77 -0.62 -5.33
CA LEU A 24 -5.72 0.32 -4.71
C LEU A 24 -5.00 1.62 -4.33
N ASN A 25 -5.69 2.73 -4.55
CA ASN A 25 -5.26 4.04 -4.10
C ASN A 25 -5.79 4.30 -2.66
N PRO A 26 -5.00 4.90 -1.75
CA PRO A 26 -5.47 5.41 -0.47
C PRO A 26 -6.84 6.13 -0.49
N THR A 27 -7.14 6.93 -1.53
CA THR A 27 -8.44 7.61 -1.67
C THR A 27 -9.61 6.64 -1.72
N GLN A 28 -9.46 5.48 -2.38
CA GLN A 28 -10.53 4.49 -2.48
C GLN A 28 -10.83 3.88 -1.10
N ILE A 29 -9.80 3.64 -0.29
CA ILE A 29 -9.95 3.13 1.08
C ILE A 29 -10.59 4.21 1.96
N ASN A 30 -10.16 5.46 1.83
CA ASN A 30 -10.73 6.58 2.57
C ASN A 30 -12.22 6.76 2.27
N ASN A 31 -12.63 6.68 1.00
CA ASN A 31 -14.03 6.76 0.60
C ASN A 31 -14.91 5.65 1.24
N MET A 32 -14.37 4.44 1.43
CA MET A 32 -15.08 3.36 2.13
C MET A 32 -15.29 3.71 3.61
N LEU A 33 -14.26 4.24 4.26
CA LEU A 33 -14.34 4.64 5.67
C LEU A 33 -15.29 5.82 5.87
N GLU A 34 -15.21 6.85 5.04
CA GLU A 34 -16.14 7.99 5.06
C GLU A 34 -17.58 7.54 4.85
N PHE A 35 -17.83 6.68 3.85
CA PHE A 35 -19.17 6.15 3.64
C PHE A 35 -19.66 5.37 4.86
N SER A 36 -18.81 4.55 5.48
CA SER A 36 -19.17 3.81 6.70
C SER A 36 -19.51 4.71 7.89
N GLN A 37 -19.01 5.95 7.92
CA GLN A 37 -19.35 6.94 8.94
C GLN A 37 -20.67 7.67 8.64
N SER A 38 -21.08 7.70 7.37
CA SER A 38 -22.32 8.35 6.92
C SER A 38 -23.57 7.46 7.00
N THR A 39 -23.40 6.16 7.29
CA THR A 39 -24.49 5.20 7.42
C THR A 39 -24.35 4.38 8.70
N ASP A 40 -25.48 3.92 9.26
CA ASP A 40 -25.52 2.95 10.36
C ASP A 40 -25.92 1.54 9.89
N ASN A 41 -26.15 1.36 8.59
CA ASN A 41 -26.54 0.09 7.99
C ASN A 41 -25.35 -0.56 7.27
N VAL A 42 -24.90 -1.72 7.77
CA VAL A 42 -23.79 -2.46 7.17
C VAL A 42 -24.10 -2.90 5.72
N ASN A 43 -25.35 -3.23 5.39
CA ASN A 43 -25.72 -3.69 4.05
C ASN A 43 -25.50 -2.59 2.99
N ASP A 44 -25.76 -1.33 3.35
CA ASP A 44 -25.50 -0.20 2.46
C ASP A 44 -24.00 -0.05 2.20
N LEU A 45 -23.18 -0.25 3.23
CA LEU A 45 -21.72 -0.28 3.11
C LEU A 45 -21.23 -1.43 2.22
N LEU A 46 -21.80 -2.63 2.35
CA LEU A 46 -21.46 -3.77 1.48
C LEU A 46 -21.77 -3.45 0.01
N ILE A 47 -22.97 -2.91 -0.26
CA ILE A 47 -23.38 -2.50 -1.61
C ILE A 47 -22.43 -1.43 -2.15
N PHE A 48 -22.07 -0.44 -1.33
CA PHE A 48 -21.12 0.59 -1.69
C PHE A 48 -19.75 0.00 -2.07
N ILE A 49 -19.19 -0.90 -1.25
CA ILE A 49 -17.90 -1.56 -1.52
C ILE A 49 -17.96 -2.34 -2.84
N MET A 50 -19.02 -3.13 -3.06
CA MET A 50 -19.19 -3.89 -4.31
C MET A 50 -19.26 -2.97 -5.53
N ARG A 51 -20.00 -1.85 -5.44
CA ARG A 51 -20.09 -0.84 -6.51
C ARG A 51 -18.75 -0.16 -6.79
N GLN A 52 -17.97 0.16 -5.77
CA GLN A 52 -16.65 0.77 -5.95
C GLN A 52 -15.67 -0.22 -6.60
N ALA A 53 -15.75 -1.50 -6.21
CA ALA A 53 -14.88 -2.55 -6.76
C ALA A 53 -15.09 -2.75 -8.26
N SER A 54 -16.35 -2.77 -8.72
CA SER A 54 -16.66 -2.94 -10.13
C SER A 54 -16.17 -1.78 -11.00
N ARG A 55 -16.05 -0.57 -10.43
CA ARG A 55 -15.59 0.64 -11.14
C ARG A 55 -14.08 0.80 -11.19
N ASN A 56 -13.38 0.23 -10.21
CA ASN A 56 -11.97 0.50 -9.95
C ASN A 56 -11.09 -0.75 -9.95
N HIS A 57 -11.65 -1.90 -10.36
CA HIS A 57 -10.93 -3.16 -10.58
C HIS A 57 -10.25 -3.78 -9.34
N PHE A 58 -10.81 -3.61 -8.13
CA PHE A 58 -10.32 -4.24 -6.89
C PHE A 58 -11.19 -5.40 -6.38
N THR A 59 -11.60 -6.28 -7.29
CA THR A 59 -12.66 -7.25 -7.02
C THR A 59 -12.29 -8.25 -5.91
N GLU A 60 -11.03 -8.71 -5.86
CA GLU A 60 -10.61 -9.68 -4.84
C GLU A 60 -10.45 -9.04 -3.47
N THR A 61 -9.94 -7.79 -3.40
CA THR A 61 -9.94 -7.03 -2.14
C THR A 61 -11.38 -6.87 -1.64
N ALA A 62 -12.30 -6.46 -2.50
CA ALA A 62 -13.70 -6.27 -2.13
C ALA A 62 -14.36 -7.58 -1.64
N LYS A 63 -14.05 -8.73 -2.26
CA LYS A 63 -14.51 -10.03 -1.77
C LYS A 63 -14.04 -10.32 -0.35
N ILE A 64 -12.78 -10.01 -0.02
CA ILE A 64 -12.24 -10.17 1.35
C ILE A 64 -13.00 -9.27 2.32
N LEU A 65 -13.17 -7.99 1.98
CA LEU A 65 -13.90 -7.01 2.79
C LEU A 65 -15.35 -7.47 3.03
N VAL A 66 -16.11 -7.72 1.97
CA VAL A 66 -17.52 -8.11 2.04
C VAL A 66 -17.70 -9.42 2.81
N LYS A 67 -16.83 -10.42 2.58
CA LYS A 67 -16.90 -11.70 3.29
C LYS A 67 -16.72 -11.54 4.80
N TYR A 68 -15.85 -10.62 5.23
CA TYR A 68 -15.64 -10.36 6.66
C TYR A 68 -16.77 -9.53 7.27
N LEU A 69 -17.24 -8.51 6.53
CA LEU A 69 -18.17 -7.50 7.03
C LEU A 69 -19.64 -7.93 7.03
N LYS A 70 -20.04 -8.89 6.19
CA LYS A 70 -21.46 -9.25 6.00
C LYS A 70 -22.21 -9.70 7.27
N ASP A 71 -21.49 -10.21 8.26
CA ASP A 71 -22.05 -10.71 9.51
C ASP A 71 -21.66 -9.81 10.71
N LYS A 72 -21.38 -8.52 10.44
CA LYS A 72 -20.91 -7.53 11.43
C LYS A 72 -21.89 -6.37 11.54
N ASP A 73 -21.93 -5.76 12.71
CA ASP A 73 -22.54 -4.44 12.86
C ASP A 73 -21.63 -3.34 12.26
N ILE A 74 -22.20 -2.14 12.11
CA ILE A 74 -21.49 -1.01 11.51
C ILE A 74 -20.28 -0.56 12.35
N MET A 75 -20.30 -0.71 13.68
CA MET A 75 -19.17 -0.33 14.52
C MET A 75 -17.97 -1.24 14.27
N LYS A 76 -18.21 -2.55 14.17
CA LYS A 76 -17.20 -3.54 13.78
C LYS A 76 -16.70 -3.36 12.36
N ALA A 77 -17.56 -2.89 11.46
CA ALA A 77 -17.13 -2.53 10.11
C ALA A 77 -16.18 -1.31 10.10
N ARG A 78 -16.50 -0.27 10.87
CA ARG A 78 -15.64 0.92 11.03
C ARG A 78 -14.30 0.56 11.67
N GLU A 79 -14.30 -0.28 12.71
CA GLU A 79 -13.07 -0.80 13.33
C GLU A 79 -12.19 -1.50 12.29
N PHE A 80 -12.77 -2.41 11.51
CA PHE A 80 -12.04 -3.13 10.46
C PHE A 80 -11.47 -2.19 9.38
N LEU A 81 -12.29 -1.28 8.85
CA LEU A 81 -11.87 -0.36 7.79
C LEU A 81 -10.79 0.61 8.28
N GLY A 82 -10.85 1.05 9.54
CA GLY A 82 -9.79 1.85 10.16
C GLY A 82 -8.46 1.10 10.22
N LEU A 83 -8.46 -0.13 10.72
CA LEU A 83 -7.27 -1.00 10.75
C LEU A 83 -6.72 -1.27 9.34
N PHE A 84 -7.60 -1.53 8.37
CA PHE A 84 -7.23 -1.73 6.98
C PHE A 84 -6.54 -0.49 6.39
N LYS A 85 -7.10 0.70 6.59
CA LYS A 85 -6.52 1.98 6.15
C LYS A 85 -5.12 2.20 6.73
N TRP A 86 -5.00 2.14 8.07
CA TRP A 86 -3.71 2.40 8.73
C TRP A 86 -2.64 1.39 8.33
N SER A 87 -3.02 0.12 8.20
CA SER A 87 -2.08 -0.93 7.76
C SER A 87 -1.63 -0.72 6.32
N PHE A 88 -2.55 -0.33 5.43
CA PHE A 88 -2.22 -0.02 4.03
C PHE A 88 -1.26 1.16 3.91
N GLU A 89 -1.50 2.23 4.67
CA GLU A 89 -0.67 3.44 4.70
C GLU A 89 0.73 3.17 5.26
N ALA A 90 0.81 2.47 6.40
CA ALA A 90 2.08 2.08 7.03
C ALA A 90 2.97 1.25 6.10
N LEU A 91 2.36 0.49 5.20
CA LEU A 91 3.06 -0.39 4.28
C LEU A 91 3.28 0.22 2.90
N SER A 92 3.04 1.51 2.66
CA SER A 92 3.13 2.16 1.34
C SER A 92 4.38 1.75 0.53
N ASN A 93 5.56 1.73 1.14
CA ASN A 93 6.84 1.38 0.51
C ASN A 93 7.27 -0.10 0.67
N VAL A 94 6.39 -0.96 1.18
CA VAL A 94 6.69 -2.37 1.47
C VAL A 94 6.13 -3.28 0.39
N GLN A 95 6.84 -4.35 0.03
CA GLN A 95 6.36 -5.28 -0.99
C GLN A 95 5.06 -6.02 -0.55
N SER A 96 4.21 -6.31 -1.53
CA SER A 96 2.81 -6.76 -1.34
C SER A 96 2.64 -8.27 -1.07
N SER A 97 3.58 -8.90 -0.36
CA SER A 97 3.57 -10.36 -0.15
C SER A 97 3.67 -10.73 1.33
N PHE A 98 2.52 -10.75 1.99
CA PHE A 98 2.33 -11.28 3.33
C PHE A 98 0.96 -11.97 3.44
N ASP A 99 0.90 -13.03 4.26
CA ASP A 99 -0.24 -13.95 4.35
C ASP A 99 -1.01 -13.84 5.68
N ASN A 100 -0.37 -13.27 6.69
CA ASN A 100 -0.88 -13.12 8.05
C ASN A 100 -0.26 -11.90 8.73
N PHE A 101 -0.78 -11.53 9.90
CA PHE A 101 -0.34 -10.34 10.62
C PHE A 101 1.15 -10.39 11.00
N GLY A 102 1.65 -11.54 11.47
CA GLY A 102 3.06 -11.71 11.83
C GLY A 102 4.00 -11.44 10.65
N SER A 103 3.69 -12.01 9.48
CA SER A 103 4.47 -11.75 8.25
C SER A 103 4.39 -10.29 7.81
N MET A 104 3.23 -9.63 7.96
CA MET A 104 3.05 -8.22 7.64
C MET A 104 3.93 -7.31 8.50
N VAL A 105 3.98 -7.57 9.82
CA VAL A 105 4.84 -6.83 10.75
C VAL A 105 6.32 -7.06 10.43
N SER A 106 6.72 -8.31 10.17
CA SER A 106 8.10 -8.63 9.76
C SER A 106 8.51 -7.91 8.46
N SER A 107 7.61 -7.81 7.48
CA SER A 107 7.84 -7.05 6.26
C SER A 107 8.02 -5.55 6.54
N PHE A 108 7.20 -4.97 7.42
CA PHE A 108 7.35 -3.57 7.83
C PHE A 108 8.73 -3.32 8.47
N ILE A 109 9.11 -4.12 9.47
CA ILE A 109 10.42 -4.01 10.16
C ILE A 109 11.59 -4.14 9.18
N SER A 110 11.48 -5.07 8.23
CA SER A 110 12.56 -5.30 7.24
C SER A 110 12.69 -4.15 6.23
N SER A 111 11.57 -3.53 5.85
CA SER A 111 11.55 -2.42 4.89
C SER A 111 12.20 -1.14 5.42
N THR A 112 12.15 -0.91 6.73
CA THR A 112 12.79 0.24 7.38
C THR A 112 14.32 0.19 7.31
N ASN A 113 14.91 -1.01 7.26
CA ASN A 113 16.37 -1.17 7.25
C ASN A 113 16.98 -1.03 5.83
N ALA A 114 16.20 -1.29 4.77
CA ALA A 114 16.69 -1.23 3.40
C ALA A 114 16.93 0.21 2.89
N ASN A 115 16.29 1.21 3.52
CA ASN A 115 16.43 2.62 3.14
C ASN A 115 17.68 3.31 3.74
N TYR A 116 18.51 2.59 4.52
CA TYR A 116 19.69 3.15 5.21
C TYR A 116 21.04 2.59 4.74
N THR A 117 21.10 1.94 3.58
CA THR A 117 22.38 1.49 2.99
C THR A 117 22.47 1.88 1.52
N GLY A 118 23.30 2.89 1.20
CA GLY A 118 23.92 2.99 -0.13
C GLY A 118 23.67 4.26 -0.96
N SER A 119 23.77 5.45 -0.37
CA SER A 119 24.37 6.58 -1.11
C SER A 119 25.83 6.70 -0.67
N SER A 120 26.64 5.71 -1.08
CA SER A 120 28.09 5.77 -0.99
C SER A 120 28.61 5.80 -2.42
N GLY A 121 29.12 6.97 -2.79
CA GLY A 121 29.61 7.27 -4.13
C GLY A 121 30.68 6.30 -4.59
N SER A 122 30.63 5.96 -5.87
CA SER A 122 31.80 5.50 -6.61
C SER A 122 31.57 5.76 -8.09
N GLY A 123 32.21 6.82 -8.58
CA GLY A 123 32.17 7.28 -9.97
C GLY A 123 33.46 8.00 -10.33
N ARG A 124 34.59 7.30 -10.13
CA ARG A 124 35.89 7.42 -10.78
C ARG A 124 36.31 8.80 -11.33
N VAL A 125 37.25 9.42 -10.61
CA VAL A 125 38.21 10.35 -11.18
C VAL A 125 39.18 9.56 -12.07
N SER A 126 39.22 9.86 -13.36
CA SER A 126 40.34 9.51 -14.24
C SER A 126 40.93 10.81 -14.78
N TYR A 127 42.16 11.10 -14.34
CA TYR A 127 43.02 12.10 -14.98
C TYR A 127 43.68 11.44 -16.19
N GLU A 128 43.65 12.12 -17.34
CA GLU A 128 44.73 12.00 -18.32
C GLU A 128 44.91 13.32 -19.07
N HIS A 129 46.19 13.63 -19.25
CA HIS A 129 46.81 14.91 -19.62
C HIS A 129 47.07 14.96 -21.14
N HIS A 130 47.43 16.15 -21.63
CA HIS A 130 47.98 16.52 -22.97
C HIS A 130 46.96 17.20 -23.91
N GLY A 131 47.16 18.41 -24.42
CA GLY A 131 48.25 19.38 -24.34
C GLY A 131 47.93 20.60 -25.22
N GLY A 132 48.68 21.70 -25.03
CA GLY A 132 48.80 22.79 -26.01
C GLY A 132 48.13 24.13 -25.64
N PRO A 133 48.88 25.24 -25.54
CA PRO A 133 48.34 26.54 -25.14
C PRO A 133 47.94 27.44 -26.33
N ASN A 134 46.92 28.26 -26.07
CA ASN A 134 46.78 29.68 -26.42
C ASN A 134 46.65 30.12 -27.90
N GLN A 135 45.58 30.89 -28.14
CA GLN A 135 45.49 32.18 -28.89
C GLN A 135 44.36 32.21 -29.94
N GLY A 136 43.55 33.26 -29.90
CA GLY A 136 42.76 33.66 -31.08
C GLY A 136 41.45 34.37 -30.81
N ARG A 137 41.50 35.64 -30.41
CA ARG A 137 40.41 36.61 -30.59
C ARG A 137 40.02 36.67 -32.07
N GLY A 138 38.72 36.75 -32.36
CA GLY A 138 38.20 37.08 -33.68
C GLY A 138 36.73 37.47 -33.64
N SER A 139 36.47 38.76 -33.39
CA SER A 139 35.17 39.41 -33.56
C SER A 139 34.74 39.36 -35.03
N ARG A 140 33.49 38.99 -35.30
CA ARG A 140 32.83 39.12 -36.60
C ARG A 140 32.20 40.51 -36.72
N PRO A 141 32.30 41.14 -37.90
CA PRO A 141 31.14 41.63 -38.62
C PRO A 141 30.74 40.68 -39.75
#